data_AF-A0A9P8B937-F1
#
_entry.id   AF-A0A9P8B937-F1
#
_cell.length_a   1.000
_cell.length_b   1.000
_cell.length_c   1.000
_cell.angle_alpha   90.00
_cell.angle_beta   90.00
_cell.angle_gamma   90.00
#
_symmetry.space_group_name_H-M   'P 1'
#
loop_
_entity.id
_entity.type
_entity.pdbx_description
1 polymer ?
#
loop_
_entity_poly.entity_id
_entity_poly.type
_entity_poly.pdbx_seq_one_letter_code
_entity_poly.pdbx_strand_id
1 'polypeptide(L)'
;MHLFQFTSAALFLCVVSAVNPGDPPPVPPRTVFCDIRREGPPIVAISSNSMVNGLELTDSAYQASLAVNGFNGGYGFNGGIGAFDGCHYFYLNIVPSIKSYKQLVWQFDDKVTTTWGVGTNGIINTRASKDYPASSTFLACPGGSGRWFLYLQTGTDKPLSHCYNTQLQLK
;
A
#
# COMPACT_ATOMS: atom_id res chain seq x y z
N MET A 1 -80.72 40.33 5.01
CA MET A 1 -80.10 39.09 4.50
C MET A 1 -79.49 39.43 3.14
N HIS A 2 -78.23 39.88 3.14
CA HIS A 2 -77.52 40.34 1.94
C HIS A 2 -76.30 39.42 1.71
N LEU A 3 -76.27 38.81 0.53
CA LEU A 3 -75.19 38.00 0.00
C LEU A 3 -74.05 38.92 -0.47
N PHE A 4 -72.84 38.72 0.02
CA PHE A 4 -71.61 39.24 -0.59
C PHE A 4 -70.82 38.07 -1.18
N GLN A 5 -70.69 38.03 -2.50
CA GLN A 5 -69.76 37.16 -3.21
C GLN A 5 -68.43 37.89 -3.39
N PHE A 6 -67.33 37.29 -2.96
CA PHE A 6 -65.97 37.70 -3.32
C PHE A 6 -65.35 36.63 -4.21
N THR A 7 -65.06 36.99 -5.45
CA THR A 7 -64.30 36.20 -6.43
C THR A 7 -62.80 36.50 -6.27
N SER A 8 -62.01 35.51 -5.82
CA SER A 8 -60.55 35.59 -5.82
C SER A 8 -59.99 35.09 -7.16
N ALA A 9 -59.38 35.99 -7.92
CA ALA A 9 -58.58 35.66 -9.10
C ALA A 9 -57.14 35.29 -8.68
N ALA A 10 -56.71 34.08 -8.99
CA ALA A 10 -55.33 33.63 -8.78
C ALA A 10 -54.45 34.07 -9.96
N LEU A 11 -53.46 34.92 -9.69
CA LEU A 11 -52.44 35.35 -10.66
C LEU A 11 -51.33 34.29 -10.71
N PHE A 12 -51.34 33.48 -11.77
CA PHE A 12 -50.23 32.57 -12.10
C PHE A 12 -49.07 33.38 -12.70
N LEU A 13 -48.05 33.66 -11.91
CA LEU A 13 -46.75 34.15 -12.39
C LEU A 13 -45.98 32.96 -12.97
N CYS A 14 -45.98 32.81 -14.29
CA CYS A 14 -45.03 31.94 -14.99
C CYS A 14 -43.64 32.58 -14.97
N VAL A 15 -42.75 32.07 -14.13
CA VAL A 15 -41.31 32.38 -14.20
C VAL A 15 -40.74 31.58 -15.38
N VAL A 16 -40.42 32.27 -16.48
CA VAL A 16 -39.70 31.68 -17.61
C VAL A 16 -38.21 31.82 -17.30
N SER A 17 -37.55 30.74 -16.89
CA SER A 17 -36.09 30.72 -16.77
C SER A 17 -35.48 30.83 -18.17
N ALA A 18 -34.83 31.95 -18.46
CA ALA A 18 -34.02 32.12 -19.65
C ALA A 18 -32.83 31.15 -19.59
N VAL A 19 -32.87 30.10 -20.42
CA VAL A 19 -31.74 29.20 -20.62
C VAL A 19 -30.78 29.90 -21.56
N ASN A 20 -29.62 30.33 -21.06
CA ASN A 20 -28.59 30.98 -21.85
C ASN A 20 -28.02 29.96 -22.85
N PRO A 21 -28.14 30.17 -24.18
CA PRO A 21 -27.60 29.25 -25.18
C PRO A 21 -26.10 29.51 -25.30
N GLY A 22 -25.29 28.93 -24.43
CA GLY A 22 -23.84 29.12 -24.48
C GLY A 22 -23.03 28.41 -23.42
N ASP A 23 -23.64 28.03 -22.29
CA ASP A 23 -22.88 27.31 -21.27
C ASP A 23 -22.72 25.84 -21.66
N PRO A 24 -21.49 25.30 -21.71
CA PRO A 24 -21.29 23.88 -21.89
C PRO A 24 -22.03 23.15 -20.77
N PRO A 25 -22.61 21.96 -21.06
CA PRO A 25 -23.31 21.19 -20.05
C PRO A 25 -22.40 20.99 -18.83
N PRO A 26 -22.93 21.09 -17.60
CA PRO A 26 -22.13 20.87 -16.40
C PRO A 26 -21.46 19.50 -16.52
N VAL A 27 -20.13 19.50 -16.48
CA VAL A 27 -19.35 18.26 -16.51
C VAL A 27 -19.74 17.47 -15.26
N PRO A 28 -20.24 16.23 -15.39
CA PRO A 28 -20.59 15.45 -14.21
C PRO A 28 -19.35 15.29 -13.33
N PRO A 29 -19.48 15.42 -12.00
CA PRO A 29 -18.36 15.20 -11.11
C PRO A 29 -17.79 13.80 -11.36
N ARG A 30 -16.49 13.76 -11.70
CA ARG A 30 -15.78 12.52 -11.96
C ARG A 30 -15.65 11.78 -10.64
N THR A 31 -16.57 10.87 -10.33
CA THR A 31 -16.39 9.91 -9.25
C THR A 31 -15.20 9.03 -9.59
N VAL A 32 -14.07 9.30 -8.95
CA VAL A 32 -12.91 8.40 -8.99
C VAL A 32 -13.32 7.17 -8.18
N PHE A 33 -13.78 6.12 -8.88
CA PHE A 33 -13.99 4.83 -8.25
C PHE A 33 -12.62 4.20 -8.03
N CYS A 34 -12.11 4.38 -6.82
CA CYS A 34 -10.97 3.64 -6.36
C CYS A 34 -11.45 2.25 -5.98
N ASP A 35 -10.97 1.23 -6.69
CA ASP A 35 -11.31 -0.16 -6.38
C ASP A 35 -10.70 -0.52 -5.02
N ILE A 36 -11.53 -0.60 -3.98
CA ILE A 36 -11.12 -0.97 -2.62
C ILE A 36 -10.67 -2.43 -2.66
N ARG A 37 -9.36 -2.64 -2.69
CA ARG A 37 -8.76 -3.98 -2.66
C ARG A 37 -8.69 -4.51 -1.23
N ARG A 38 -8.77 -5.83 -1.10
CA ARG A 38 -8.70 -6.53 0.19
C ARG A 38 -7.35 -6.27 0.86
N GLU A 39 -7.41 -5.63 2.03
CA GLU A 39 -6.33 -5.66 3.02
C GLU A 39 -6.02 -7.13 3.36
N GLY A 40 -4.73 -7.42 3.49
CA GLY A 40 -4.22 -8.74 3.80
C GLY A 40 -3.79 -8.83 5.27
N PRO A 41 -3.45 -10.04 5.74
CA PRO A 41 -2.81 -10.21 7.03
C PRO A 41 -1.50 -9.42 7.10
N PRO A 42 -1.14 -8.84 8.27
CA PRO A 42 0.14 -8.18 8.45
C PRO A 42 1.32 -9.10 8.15
N ILE A 43 2.43 -8.51 7.70
CA ILE A 43 3.70 -9.20 7.50
C ILE A 43 4.57 -8.97 8.73
N VAL A 44 4.85 -10.05 9.45
CA VAL A 44 5.55 -10.01 10.74
C VAL A 44 6.91 -10.71 10.62
N ALA A 45 7.92 -10.18 11.28
CA ALA A 45 9.19 -10.87 11.48
C ALA A 45 9.07 -11.96 12.57
N ILE A 46 9.50 -13.19 12.27
CA ILE A 46 9.15 -14.37 13.09
C ILE A 46 10.33 -15.15 13.65
N SER A 47 11.57 -14.72 13.41
CA SER A 47 12.73 -15.46 13.88
C SER A 47 12.86 -15.31 15.40
N SER A 48 12.40 -16.31 16.15
CA SER A 48 12.29 -16.30 17.62
C SER A 48 13.62 -16.06 18.36
N ASN A 49 14.76 -16.32 17.72
CA ASN A 49 16.09 -16.12 18.29
C ASN A 49 16.75 -14.80 17.83
N SER A 50 16.06 -13.96 17.07
CA SER A 50 16.58 -12.67 16.62
C SER A 50 16.01 -11.54 17.48
N MET A 51 16.76 -10.43 17.57
CA MET A 51 16.30 -9.21 18.27
C MET A 51 15.08 -8.54 17.62
N VAL A 52 14.59 -9.05 16.48
CA VAL A 52 13.59 -8.40 15.61
C VAL A 52 12.29 -9.19 15.47
N ASN A 53 11.99 -10.09 16.40
CA ASN A 53 10.78 -10.90 16.40
C ASN A 53 9.52 -10.09 16.77
N GLY A 54 8.40 -10.36 16.09
CA GLY A 54 7.10 -9.73 16.35
C GLY A 54 6.92 -8.34 15.73
N LEU A 55 7.95 -7.78 15.08
CA LEU A 55 7.85 -6.49 14.40
C LEU A 55 7.20 -6.63 13.03
N GLU A 56 6.35 -5.67 12.70
CA GLU A 56 5.55 -5.64 11.48
C GLU A 56 6.20 -4.74 10.43
N LEU A 57 6.03 -5.11 9.16
CA LEU A 57 6.47 -4.31 8.03
C LEU A 57 5.72 -2.97 7.99
N THR A 58 6.44 -1.87 7.77
CA THR A 58 5.91 -0.49 7.69
C THR A 58 5.98 0.04 6.26
N ASP A 59 5.00 0.82 5.80
CA ASP A 59 4.95 1.50 4.49
C ASP A 59 5.35 2.99 4.54
N SER A 60 5.40 3.58 5.73
CA SER A 60 5.66 5.02 5.97
C SER A 60 7.07 5.55 5.64
N ALA A 61 7.92 4.80 4.93
CA ALA A 61 9.28 5.20 4.61
C ALA A 61 9.69 4.73 3.21
N TYR A 62 10.50 5.53 2.51
CA TYR A 62 11.07 5.13 1.21
C TYR A 62 11.81 3.81 1.28
N GLN A 63 12.57 3.58 2.36
CA GLN A 63 13.18 2.30 2.66
C GLN A 63 12.25 1.48 3.55
N ALA A 64 11.99 0.24 3.18
CA ALA A 64 11.16 -0.64 3.98
C ALA A 64 11.79 -0.90 5.35
N SER A 65 10.96 -0.88 6.39
CA SER A 65 11.38 -1.13 7.76
C SER A 65 10.38 -1.98 8.53
N LEU A 66 10.83 -2.53 9.65
CA LEU A 66 10.00 -3.17 10.67
C LEU A 66 9.82 -2.25 11.88
N ALA A 67 8.63 -2.24 12.46
CA ALA A 67 8.29 -1.51 13.68
C ALA A 67 7.24 -2.23 14.52
N VAL A 68 6.95 -1.72 15.72
CA VAL A 68 5.94 -2.29 16.62
C VAL A 68 4.54 -2.26 15.99
N ASN A 69 4.23 -1.19 15.28
CA ASN A 69 3.01 -1.06 14.51
C ASN A 69 3.40 -0.95 13.04
N GLY A 70 3.04 -1.95 12.25
CA GLY A 70 3.18 -1.93 10.80
C GLY A 70 1.91 -1.46 10.13
N PHE A 71 1.89 -1.54 8.81
CA PHE A 71 0.67 -1.34 8.05
C PHE A 71 -0.01 -2.69 7.82
N ASN A 72 -1.34 -2.68 7.83
CA ASN A 72 -2.15 -3.83 7.40
C ASN A 72 -2.20 -3.88 5.87
N GLY A 73 -1.08 -4.32 5.29
CA GLY A 73 -0.89 -4.44 3.85
C GLY A 73 -1.54 -5.66 3.22
N GLY A 74 -1.97 -5.52 1.98
CA GLY A 74 -2.36 -6.65 1.14
C GLY A 74 -1.17 -7.46 0.62
N TYR A 75 -1.14 -8.76 0.89
CA TYR A 75 -0.40 -9.69 0.04
C TYR A 75 -1.31 -10.11 -1.12
N GLY A 76 -1.01 -9.72 -2.36
CA GLY A 76 -1.93 -10.08 -3.46
C GLY A 76 -1.79 -9.41 -4.82
N PHE A 77 -0.65 -8.85 -5.19
CA PHE A 77 -0.52 -8.16 -6.48
C PHE A 77 0.26 -8.99 -7.50
N ASN A 78 -0.30 -10.03 -8.14
CA ASN A 78 0.41 -10.78 -9.20
C ASN A 78 1.89 -11.09 -8.86
N GLY A 79 2.15 -11.66 -7.66
CA GLY A 79 3.51 -11.86 -7.14
C GLY A 79 4.17 -10.62 -6.52
N GLY A 80 3.39 -9.73 -5.92
CA GLY A 80 3.84 -8.49 -5.29
C GLY A 80 3.25 -8.31 -3.89
N ILE A 81 4.03 -7.64 -3.03
CA ILE A 81 3.60 -7.17 -1.71
C ILE A 81 3.27 -5.69 -1.84
N GLY A 82 2.12 -5.26 -1.31
CA GLY A 82 1.76 -3.86 -1.40
C GLY A 82 0.81 -3.36 -0.30
N ALA A 83 0.80 -2.05 -0.13
CA ALA A 83 -0.21 -1.32 0.64
C ALA A 83 -1.14 -0.60 -0.32
N PHE A 84 -2.33 -0.24 0.16
CA PHE A 84 -3.25 0.64 -0.55
C PHE A 84 -3.66 1.77 0.38
N ASP A 85 -3.41 3.01 -0.03
CA ASP A 85 -3.80 4.20 0.72
C ASP A 85 -4.18 5.31 -0.27
N GLY A 86 -5.25 6.04 0.03
CA GLY A 86 -5.66 7.21 -0.75
C GLY A 86 -5.87 6.96 -2.26
N CYS A 87 -6.30 5.75 -2.65
CA CYS A 87 -6.43 5.32 -4.05
C CYS A 87 -5.13 5.01 -4.79
N HIS A 88 -4.04 4.87 -4.06
CA HIS A 88 -2.73 4.57 -4.60
C HIS A 88 -2.17 3.28 -4.05
N TYR A 89 -1.33 2.63 -4.85
CA TYR A 89 -0.65 1.42 -4.46
C TYR A 89 0.78 1.74 -4.01
N PHE A 90 1.21 1.17 -2.91
CA PHE A 90 2.62 1.16 -2.52
C PHE A 90 3.14 -0.23 -2.74
N TYR A 91 4.12 -0.41 -3.63
CA TYR A 91 4.71 -1.71 -3.90
C TYR A 91 6.05 -1.86 -3.21
N LEU A 92 6.27 -3.02 -2.59
CA LEU A 92 7.56 -3.38 -2.02
C LEU A 92 8.47 -3.87 -3.14
N ASN A 93 9.52 -3.12 -3.41
CA ASN A 93 10.46 -3.41 -4.49
C ASN A 93 11.85 -3.77 -3.99
N ILE A 94 12.51 -4.62 -4.76
CA ILE A 94 13.89 -5.06 -4.53
C ILE A 94 14.79 -4.22 -5.41
N VAL A 95 15.64 -3.38 -4.81
CA VAL A 95 16.61 -2.56 -5.55
C VAL A 95 17.75 -3.45 -6.03
N PRO A 96 18.04 -3.51 -7.35
CA PRO A 96 19.18 -4.25 -7.87
C PRO A 96 20.50 -3.78 -7.24
N SER A 97 21.37 -4.73 -6.91
CA SER A 97 22.67 -4.46 -6.29
C SER A 97 23.61 -5.62 -6.56
N ILE A 98 24.92 -5.37 -6.62
CA ILE A 98 25.93 -6.42 -6.71
C ILE A 98 26.21 -7.09 -5.35
N LYS A 99 25.84 -6.45 -4.25
CA LYS A 99 26.01 -6.95 -2.88
C LYS A 99 25.04 -8.10 -2.62
N SER A 100 25.33 -9.00 -1.68
CA SER A 100 24.42 -10.10 -1.36
C SER A 100 23.26 -9.71 -0.42
N TYR A 101 23.17 -8.44 -0.05
CA TYR A 101 21.97 -7.81 0.49
C TYR A 101 21.37 -6.82 -0.51
N LYS A 102 20.06 -6.92 -0.74
CA LYS A 102 19.31 -6.02 -1.63
C LYS A 102 18.42 -5.11 -0.81
N GLN A 103 18.49 -3.81 -1.07
CA GLN A 103 17.63 -2.85 -0.38
C GLN A 103 16.17 -3.09 -0.78
N LEU A 104 15.28 -3.02 0.21
CA LEU A 104 13.85 -3.04 -0.02
C LEU A 104 13.29 -1.63 0.12
N VAL A 105 12.48 -1.21 -0.84
CA VAL A 105 11.91 0.14 -0.90
C VAL A 105 10.42 0.09 -1.17
N TRP A 106 9.70 1.05 -0.59
CA TRP A 106 8.32 1.31 -0.96
C TRP A 106 8.29 2.31 -2.10
N GLN A 107 7.61 1.94 -3.18
CA GLN A 107 7.40 2.84 -4.31
C GLN A 107 5.92 3.01 -4.59
N PHE A 108 5.54 4.25 -4.85
CA PHE A 108 4.18 4.68 -5.12
C PHE A 108 3.82 4.43 -6.58
N ASP A 109 2.73 3.70 -6.80
CA ASP A 109 2.15 3.27 -8.08
C ASP A 109 3.11 2.57 -9.05
N ASP A 110 4.34 2.26 -8.61
CA ASP A 110 5.37 1.62 -9.43
C ASP A 110 5.72 0.23 -8.89
N LYS A 111 5.25 -0.80 -9.60
CA LYS A 111 5.54 -2.19 -9.32
C LYS A 111 6.71 -2.68 -10.17
N VAL A 112 7.93 -2.50 -9.67
CA VAL A 112 9.15 -2.96 -10.34
C VAL A 112 9.36 -4.46 -10.16
N THR A 113 9.00 -5.01 -9.00
CA THR A 113 9.34 -6.38 -8.63
C THR A 113 8.11 -7.28 -8.54
N THR A 114 8.16 -8.40 -9.26
CA THR A 114 7.06 -9.36 -9.40
C THR A 114 7.41 -10.75 -8.87
N THR A 115 8.54 -10.87 -8.16
CA THR A 115 9.11 -12.14 -7.73
C THR A 115 8.64 -12.56 -6.34
N TRP A 116 7.75 -11.84 -5.68
CA TRP A 116 7.29 -12.20 -4.35
C TRP A 116 6.42 -13.46 -4.38
N GLY A 117 6.63 -14.33 -3.40
CA GLY A 117 5.90 -15.57 -3.18
C GLY A 117 5.59 -15.79 -1.71
N VAL A 118 4.64 -16.68 -1.46
CA VAL A 118 4.36 -17.24 -0.13
C VAL A 118 4.68 -18.73 -0.20
N GLY A 119 5.58 -19.17 0.68
CA GLY A 119 5.87 -20.58 0.90
C GLY A 119 4.88 -21.22 1.87
N THR A 120 5.21 -22.44 2.29
CA THR A 120 4.48 -23.13 3.35
C THR A 120 4.43 -22.29 4.62
N ASN A 121 3.31 -22.36 5.35
CA ASN A 121 3.08 -21.62 6.60
C ASN A 121 3.07 -20.08 6.45
N GLY A 122 2.82 -19.52 5.27
CA GLY A 122 2.74 -18.06 5.14
C GLY A 122 4.09 -17.35 5.06
N ILE A 123 5.21 -18.09 4.95
CA ILE A 123 6.56 -17.50 4.88
C ILE A 123 6.73 -16.75 3.56
N ILE A 124 7.10 -15.48 3.66
CA ILE A 124 7.41 -14.67 2.48
C ILE A 124 8.73 -15.13 1.88
N ASN A 125 8.74 -15.28 0.56
CA ASN A 125 9.94 -15.55 -0.21
C ASN A 125 9.97 -14.72 -1.49
N THR A 126 11.13 -14.71 -2.13
CA THR A 126 11.36 -14.15 -3.45
C THR A 126 11.79 -15.26 -4.38
N ARG A 127 11.28 -15.24 -5.61
CA ARG A 127 11.73 -16.10 -6.71
C ARG A 127 13.05 -15.59 -7.25
N ALA A 128 13.83 -16.48 -7.84
CA ALA A 128 15.06 -16.12 -8.52
C ALA A 128 14.76 -15.15 -9.68
N SER A 129 15.66 -14.20 -9.88
CA SER A 129 15.69 -13.29 -11.01
C SER A 129 17.07 -13.34 -11.67
N LYS A 130 17.27 -12.55 -12.73
CA LYS A 130 18.61 -12.38 -13.33
C LYS A 130 19.61 -11.71 -12.36
N ASP A 131 19.13 -10.96 -11.37
CA ASP A 131 19.94 -10.12 -10.48
C ASP A 131 20.20 -10.76 -9.10
N TYR A 132 19.43 -11.80 -8.75
CA TYR A 132 19.54 -12.49 -7.46
C TYR A 132 18.89 -13.88 -7.45
N PRO A 133 19.41 -14.83 -6.64
CA PRO A 133 18.75 -16.11 -6.41
C PRO A 133 17.47 -15.96 -5.57
N ALA A 134 16.63 -16.99 -5.59
CA ALA A 134 15.48 -17.07 -4.71
C ALA A 134 15.91 -17.02 -3.24
N SER A 135 15.15 -16.34 -2.39
CA SER A 135 15.45 -16.28 -0.95
C SER A 135 14.20 -16.09 -0.10
N SER A 136 14.22 -16.65 1.10
CA SER A 136 13.25 -16.40 2.17
C SER A 136 13.91 -15.76 3.40
N THR A 137 15.17 -15.35 3.26
CA THR A 137 15.96 -14.73 4.33
C THR A 137 16.02 -13.23 4.13
N PHE A 138 15.76 -12.49 5.19
CA PHE A 138 15.84 -11.04 5.23
C PHE A 138 16.87 -10.62 6.28
N LEU A 139 17.47 -9.45 6.09
CA LEU A 139 18.23 -8.77 7.12
C LEU A 139 17.38 -7.65 7.69
N ALA A 140 17.27 -7.61 9.01
CA ALA A 140 16.79 -6.47 9.75
C ALA A 140 17.98 -5.76 10.39
N CYS A 141 18.17 -4.49 10.04
CA CYS A 141 19.28 -3.66 10.48
C CYS A 141 18.76 -2.51 11.35
N PRO A 142 19.41 -2.20 12.49
CA PRO A 142 18.99 -1.09 13.34
C PRO A 142 18.94 0.20 12.52
N GLY A 143 17.79 0.87 12.57
CA GLY A 143 17.59 2.20 12.00
C GLY A 143 17.41 3.26 13.10
N GLY A 144 17.11 4.48 12.68
CA GLY A 144 16.71 5.55 13.60
C GLY A 144 15.31 5.31 14.19
N SER A 145 15.05 5.92 15.35
CA SER A 145 13.70 5.98 15.96
C SER A 145 13.05 4.61 16.24
N GLY A 146 13.85 3.60 16.60
CA GLY A 146 13.36 2.26 16.97
C GLY A 146 12.87 1.41 15.80
N ARG A 147 13.07 1.85 14.56
CA ARG A 147 12.75 1.10 13.34
C ARG A 147 13.93 0.22 12.93
N TRP A 148 13.63 -0.85 12.20
CA TRP A 148 14.65 -1.74 11.65
C TRP A 148 14.56 -1.78 10.13
N PHE A 149 15.54 -1.24 9.43
CA PHE A 149 15.59 -1.28 7.97
C PHE A 149 15.69 -2.72 7.47
N LEU A 150 14.93 -3.01 6.42
CA LEU A 150 14.80 -4.34 5.87
C LEU A 150 15.56 -4.46 4.54
N TYR A 151 16.27 -5.58 4.38
CA TYR A 151 16.95 -5.97 3.15
C TYR A 151 16.61 -7.42 2.82
N LEU A 152 16.58 -7.77 1.53
CA LEU A 152 16.57 -9.16 1.11
C LEU A 152 18.00 -9.71 1.20
N GLN A 153 18.19 -10.85 1.85
CA GLN A 153 19.48 -11.51 1.93
C GLN A 153 19.60 -12.64 0.92
N THR A 154 20.62 -12.58 0.08
CA THR A 154 20.88 -13.54 -1.00
C THR A 154 22.27 -14.18 -0.89
N GLY A 155 23.01 -13.90 0.19
CA GLY A 155 24.32 -14.46 0.49
C GLY A 155 24.71 -14.22 1.96
N THR A 156 25.95 -13.80 2.22
CA THR A 156 26.51 -13.70 3.58
C THR A 156 26.96 -12.29 4.00
N ASP A 157 27.15 -11.35 3.06
CA ASP A 157 27.53 -9.97 3.42
C ASP A 157 26.35 -9.20 4.02
N LYS A 158 26.64 -8.13 4.77
CA LYS A 158 25.65 -7.31 5.48
C LYS A 158 26.00 -5.83 5.31
N PRO A 159 25.01 -4.92 5.32
CA PRO A 159 25.28 -3.48 5.23
C PRO A 159 25.93 -2.94 6.50
N LEU A 160 25.59 -3.50 7.67
CA LEU A 160 26.12 -3.12 8.98
C LEU A 160 26.41 -4.36 9.83
N SER A 161 27.32 -4.23 10.80
CA SER A 161 27.70 -5.31 11.74
C SER A 161 26.53 -5.82 12.57
N HIS A 162 25.58 -4.94 12.92
CA HIS A 162 24.44 -5.23 13.79
C HIS A 162 23.16 -5.63 13.03
N CYS A 163 23.26 -6.11 11.80
CA CYS A 163 22.11 -6.66 11.08
C CYS A 163 21.87 -8.14 11.44
N TYR A 164 20.61 -8.49 11.68
CA TYR A 164 20.19 -9.83 12.07
C TYR A 164 19.39 -10.49 10.96
N ASN A 165 19.63 -11.79 10.74
CA ASN A 165 18.78 -12.57 9.84
C ASN A 165 17.40 -12.74 10.47
N THR A 166 16.37 -12.60 9.64
CA THR A 166 15.00 -12.90 10.02
C THR A 166 14.23 -13.52 8.85
N GLN A 167 13.11 -14.15 9.16
CA GLN A 167 12.08 -14.52 8.20
C GLN A 167 10.84 -13.66 8.41
N LEU A 168 10.09 -13.45 7.32
CA LEU A 168 8.83 -12.74 7.33
C LEU A 168 7.68 -13.71 7.08
N GLN A 169 6.55 -13.50 7.74
CA GLN A 169 5.36 -14.36 7.67
C GLN A 169 4.10 -13.51 7.59
N LEU A 170 3.13 -13.93 6.77
CA LEU A 170 1.75 -13.46 6.83
C LEU A 170 1.08 -14.01 8.10
N LYS A 171 0.59 -13.14 8.98
CA LYS A 171 -0.05 -13.53 10.25
C LYS A 171 -1.52 -13.18 10.34
#